data_AF-A0A847QE38-F1
#
_entry.id   AF-A0A847QE38-F1
#
_cell.length_a   1.000
_cell.length_b   1.000
_cell.length_c   1.000
_cell.angle_alpha   90.00
_cell.angle_beta   90.00
_cell.angle_gamma   90.00
#
_symmetry.space_group_name_H-M   'P 1'
#
loop_
_entity.id
_entity.type
_entity.pdbx_description
1 polymer ?
#
loop_
_entity_poly.entity_id
_entity_poly.type
_entity_poly.pdbx_seq_one_letter_code
_entity_poly.pdbx_strand_id
1 'polypeptide(L)'
;MSASASQVNAGSEEAVSEAHQGMAMLGQVVAQNESIDHAMSDITEVTAKLAKASEDIKGIIDVISNIAGQTNLLALNAAIEAARAGEAGRGFAVVAEEVRKLAEQSSHATRDIANIISNMGSEITIAVASADKARLEVAKGKDTTLHTQQGFKAIIEKLDSVKAGISQIAAAINQTAKGTQSMVAGIENISAVAQQSTANAQTVAASSEEQTASMHEINANADTLAKSAVALHDIVRKFKI
;
A
#
# COMPACT_ATOMS: atom_id res chain seq x y z
N MET A 1 17.35 9.75 -22.99
CA MET A 1 16.07 9.02 -22.86
C MET A 1 16.24 7.57 -22.40
N SER A 2 17.15 6.76 -22.99
CA SER A 2 17.39 5.39 -22.48
C SER A 2 17.79 5.35 -20.99
N ALA A 3 18.61 6.32 -20.55
CA ALA A 3 18.96 6.49 -19.14
C ALA A 3 17.74 6.80 -18.26
N SER A 4 16.85 7.69 -18.72
CA SER A 4 15.62 8.06 -17.99
C SER A 4 14.63 6.88 -17.91
N ALA A 5 14.45 6.12 -18.99
CA ALA A 5 13.61 4.92 -18.99
C ALA A 5 14.16 3.83 -18.05
N SER A 6 15.47 3.61 -18.07
CA SER A 6 16.14 2.69 -17.15
C SER A 6 15.99 3.12 -15.69
N GLN A 7 16.08 4.43 -15.42
CA GLN A 7 15.92 4.98 -14.08
C GLN A 7 14.48 4.82 -13.57
N VAL A 8 13.47 5.07 -14.39
CA VAL A 8 12.07 4.85 -13.99
C VAL A 8 11.77 3.36 -13.80
N ASN A 9 12.32 2.48 -14.63
CA ASN A 9 12.17 1.03 -14.43
C ASN A 9 12.82 0.56 -13.12
N ALA A 10 14.04 1.02 -12.83
CA ALA A 10 14.72 0.72 -11.57
C ALA A 10 13.92 1.23 -10.35
N GLY A 11 13.43 2.48 -10.39
CA GLY A 11 12.58 3.02 -9.33
C GLY A 11 11.24 2.28 -9.19
N SER A 12 10.69 1.76 -10.28
CA SER A 12 9.47 0.94 -10.23
C SER A 12 9.75 -0.43 -9.59
N GLU A 13 10.88 -1.05 -9.89
CA GLU A 13 11.31 -2.31 -9.27
C GLU A 13 11.59 -2.16 -7.78
N GLU A 14 12.22 -1.05 -7.38
CA GLU A 14 12.42 -0.70 -5.97
C GLU A 14 11.07 -0.49 -5.25
N ALA A 15 10.14 0.26 -5.84
CA ALA A 15 8.81 0.48 -5.28
C ALA A 15 7.99 -0.81 -5.16
N VAL A 16 8.11 -1.75 -6.12
CA VAL A 16 7.49 -3.09 -6.02
C VAL A 16 8.11 -3.88 -4.86
N SER A 17 9.43 -3.84 -4.71
CA SER A 17 10.12 -4.49 -3.59
C SER A 17 9.67 -3.93 -2.24
N GLU A 18 9.60 -2.60 -2.10
CA GLU A 18 9.10 -1.94 -0.89
C GLU A 18 7.64 -2.32 -0.61
N ALA A 19 6.78 -2.35 -1.63
CA ALA A 19 5.39 -2.81 -1.49
C ALA A 19 5.31 -4.26 -1.00
N HIS A 20 6.15 -5.17 -1.52
CA HIS A 20 6.22 -6.54 -1.03
C HIS A 20 6.69 -6.64 0.42
N GLN A 21 7.69 -5.86 0.82
CA GLN A 21 8.12 -5.78 2.22
C GLN A 21 6.99 -5.27 3.12
N GLY A 22 6.27 -4.23 2.67
CA GLY A 22 5.07 -3.72 3.35
C GLY A 22 4.00 -4.79 3.54
N MET A 23 3.70 -5.58 2.51
CA MET A 23 2.76 -6.70 2.64
C MET A 23 3.24 -7.79 3.61
N ALA A 24 4.53 -8.10 3.64
CA ALA A 24 5.09 -9.07 4.57
C ALA A 24 4.96 -8.58 6.02
N MET A 25 5.26 -7.31 6.28
CA MET A 25 5.05 -6.67 7.59
C MET A 25 3.57 -6.69 8.00
N LEU A 26 2.64 -6.41 7.08
CA LEU A 26 1.20 -6.54 7.36
C LEU A 26 0.82 -7.98 7.70
N GLY A 27 1.41 -8.98 7.05
CA GLY A 27 1.24 -10.39 7.41
C GLY A 27 1.65 -10.68 8.85
N GLN A 28 2.76 -10.10 9.32
CA GLN A 28 3.18 -10.20 10.71
C GLN A 28 2.19 -9.51 11.66
N VAL A 29 1.66 -8.34 11.30
CA VAL A 29 0.64 -7.63 12.08
C VAL A 29 -0.65 -8.46 12.19
N VAL A 30 -1.07 -9.14 11.12
CA VAL A 30 -2.23 -10.06 11.18
C VAL A 30 -1.99 -11.19 12.18
N ALA A 31 -0.84 -11.86 12.11
CA ALA A 31 -0.49 -12.95 13.04
C ALA A 31 -0.39 -12.45 14.51
N GLN A 32 0.15 -11.24 14.71
CA GLN A 32 0.20 -10.60 16.01
C GLN A 32 -1.22 -10.34 16.55
N ASN A 33 -2.13 -9.84 15.71
CA ASN A 33 -3.52 -9.58 16.09
C ASN A 33 -4.28 -10.87 16.45
N GLU A 34 -4.03 -11.98 15.76
CA GLU A 34 -4.59 -13.29 16.12
C GLU A 34 -4.08 -13.75 17.50
N SER A 35 -2.79 -13.54 17.78
CA SER A 35 -2.21 -13.85 19.08
C SER A 35 -2.83 -12.99 20.20
N ILE A 36 -3.09 -11.71 19.92
CA ILE A 36 -3.75 -10.81 20.88
C ILE A 36 -5.20 -11.25 21.11
N ASP A 37 -5.95 -11.62 20.07
CA ASP A 37 -7.34 -12.09 20.24
C ASP A 37 -7.41 -13.37 21.09
N HIS A 38 -6.47 -14.30 20.89
CA HIS A 38 -6.33 -15.47 21.76
C HIS A 38 -6.04 -15.10 23.21
N ALA A 39 -5.08 -14.21 23.45
CA ALA A 39 -4.76 -13.75 24.80
C ALA A 39 -5.96 -13.05 25.48
N MET A 40 -6.76 -12.28 24.72
CA MET A 40 -7.99 -11.69 25.25
C MET A 40 -9.04 -12.75 25.58
N SER A 41 -9.14 -13.81 24.79
CA SER A 41 -10.00 -14.96 25.10
C SER A 41 -9.63 -15.62 26.42
N ASP A 42 -8.33 -15.85 26.64
CA ASP A 42 -7.83 -16.47 27.86
C ASP A 42 -8.11 -15.57 29.08
N ILE A 43 -7.95 -14.24 28.93
CA ILE A 43 -8.32 -13.28 29.97
C ILE A 43 -9.81 -13.36 30.30
N THR A 44 -10.69 -13.43 29.30
CA THR A 44 -12.14 -13.59 29.52
C THR A 44 -12.46 -14.90 30.27
N GLU A 45 -11.78 -16.00 29.95
CA GLU A 45 -11.98 -17.28 30.64
C GLU A 45 -11.50 -17.22 32.10
N VAL A 46 -10.30 -16.69 32.34
CA VAL A 46 -9.73 -16.58 33.68
C VAL A 46 -10.58 -15.65 34.56
N THR A 47 -11.00 -14.50 34.03
CA THR A 47 -11.85 -13.56 34.76
C THR A 47 -13.22 -14.15 35.08
N ALA A 48 -13.81 -14.95 34.18
CA ALA A 48 -15.05 -15.68 34.46
C ALA A 48 -14.88 -16.70 35.61
N LYS A 49 -13.75 -17.44 35.64
CA LYS A 49 -13.43 -18.35 36.75
C LYS A 49 -13.25 -17.59 38.06
N LEU A 50 -12.56 -16.43 38.05
CA LEU A 50 -12.40 -15.57 39.22
C LEU A 50 -13.74 -15.00 39.71
N ALA A 51 -14.64 -14.59 38.81
CA ALA A 51 -15.96 -14.12 39.17
C ALA A 51 -16.74 -15.22 39.92
N LYS A 52 -16.71 -16.44 39.38
CA LYS A 52 -17.38 -17.58 40.01
C LYS A 52 -16.79 -17.92 41.39
N ALA A 53 -15.46 -17.95 41.50
CA ALA A 53 -14.79 -18.18 42.77
C ALA A 53 -15.10 -17.09 43.81
N SER A 54 -15.20 -15.83 43.38
CA SER A 54 -15.56 -14.71 44.26
C SER A 54 -16.99 -14.83 44.79
N GLU A 55 -17.93 -15.30 43.96
CA GLU A 55 -19.30 -15.59 44.38
C GLU A 55 -19.36 -16.76 45.37
N ASP A 56 -18.59 -17.82 45.13
CA ASP A 56 -18.52 -18.96 46.05
C ASP A 56 -17.94 -18.54 47.41
N ILE A 57 -16.90 -17.70 47.43
CA ILE A 57 -16.34 -17.13 48.68
C ILE A 57 -17.38 -16.27 49.40
N LYS A 58 -18.13 -15.44 48.67
CA LYS A 58 -19.20 -14.63 49.27
C LYS A 58 -20.22 -15.49 50.02
N GLY A 59 -20.62 -16.64 49.44
CA GLY A 59 -21.48 -17.60 50.11
C GLY A 59 -20.87 -18.19 51.39
N ILE A 60 -19.57 -18.50 51.39
CA ILE A 60 -18.85 -18.98 52.59
C ILE A 60 -18.83 -17.90 53.69
N ILE A 61 -18.57 -16.64 53.30
CA ILE A 61 -18.54 -15.49 54.21
C ILE A 61 -19.92 -15.26 54.84
N ASP A 62 -21.00 -15.40 54.08
CA ASP A 62 -22.37 -15.33 54.64
C ASP A 62 -22.63 -16.43 55.68
N VAL A 63 -22.16 -17.66 55.43
CA VAL A 63 -22.26 -18.76 56.40
C VAL A 63 -21.46 -18.47 57.67
N ILE A 64 -20.21 -18.01 57.55
CA ILE A 64 -19.37 -17.67 58.71
C ILE A 64 -19.99 -16.52 59.52
N SER A 65 -20.53 -15.51 58.84
CA SER A 65 -21.21 -14.37 59.48
C SER A 65 -22.42 -14.85 60.30
N ASN A 66 -23.20 -15.78 59.75
CA ASN A 66 -24.32 -16.40 60.46
C ASN A 66 -23.87 -17.23 61.67
N ILE A 67 -22.78 -18.01 61.53
CA ILE A 67 -22.20 -18.79 62.64
C ILE A 67 -21.70 -17.87 63.75
N ALA A 68 -21.01 -16.78 63.41
CA ALA A 68 -20.55 -15.77 64.37
C ALA A 68 -21.73 -15.11 65.09
N GLY A 69 -22.81 -14.76 64.37
CA GLY A 69 -24.04 -14.23 64.95
C GLY A 69 -24.72 -15.20 65.91
N GLN A 70 -24.84 -16.48 65.54
CA GLN A 70 -25.38 -17.53 66.42
C GLN A 70 -24.50 -17.77 67.65
N THR A 71 -23.18 -17.79 67.48
CA THR A 71 -22.21 -17.95 68.57
C THR A 71 -22.30 -16.79 69.55
N ASN A 72 -22.45 -15.56 69.05
CA ASN A 72 -22.66 -14.37 69.86
C ASN A 72 -23.96 -14.46 70.69
N LEU A 73 -25.05 -14.93 70.08
CA LEU A 73 -26.33 -15.17 70.76
C LEU A 73 -26.23 -16.28 71.83
N LEU A 74 -25.54 -17.38 71.53
CA LEU A 74 -25.29 -18.47 72.47
C LEU A 74 -24.43 -18.00 73.66
N ALA A 75 -23.38 -17.23 73.39
CA ALA A 75 -22.50 -16.66 74.41
C ALA A 75 -23.25 -15.69 75.32
N LEU A 76 -24.12 -14.85 74.75
CA LEU A 76 -25.00 -13.95 75.52
C LEU A 76 -25.94 -14.73 76.44
N ASN A 77 -26.60 -15.78 75.93
CA ASN A 77 -27.47 -16.63 76.74
C ASN A 77 -26.69 -17.33 77.87
N ALA A 78 -25.47 -17.80 77.59
CA ALA A 78 -24.60 -18.40 78.59
C ALA A 78 -24.15 -17.39 79.67
N ALA A 79 -23.85 -16.14 79.28
CA ALA A 79 -23.52 -15.07 80.21
C ALA A 79 -24.71 -14.71 81.13
N ILE A 80 -25.93 -14.69 80.59
CA ILE A 80 -27.17 -14.47 81.36
C ILE A 80 -27.36 -15.59 82.38
N GLU A 81 -27.23 -16.86 81.97
CA GLU A 81 -27.45 -17.99 82.87
C GLU A 81 -26.32 -18.11 83.93
N ALA A 82 -25.09 -17.77 83.56
CA ALA A 82 -23.97 -17.67 84.49
C ALA A 82 -24.19 -16.58 85.55
N ALA A 83 -24.73 -15.41 85.17
CA ALA A 83 -25.11 -14.36 86.11
C ALA A 83 -26.24 -14.82 87.05
N ARG A 84 -27.18 -15.63 86.53
CA ARG A 84 -28.30 -16.20 87.30
C ARG A 84 -27.86 -17.23 88.34
N ALA A 85 -26.77 -17.97 88.08
CA ALA A 85 -26.17 -18.92 89.02
C ALA A 85 -25.34 -18.26 90.15
N GLY A 86 -25.19 -16.93 90.14
CA GLY A 86 -24.48 -16.18 91.18
C GLY A 86 -23.00 -16.54 91.31
N GLU A 87 -22.51 -16.73 92.54
CA GLU A 87 -21.10 -17.05 92.83
C GLU A 87 -20.62 -18.35 92.15
N ALA A 88 -21.50 -19.34 91.97
CA ALA A 88 -21.15 -20.61 91.31
C ALA A 88 -20.95 -20.47 89.79
N GLY A 89 -21.54 -19.45 89.15
CA GLY A 89 -21.46 -19.19 87.72
C GLY A 89 -20.32 -18.27 87.29
N ARG A 90 -19.55 -17.73 88.25
CA ARG A 90 -18.58 -16.65 88.00
C ARG A 90 -17.48 -17.02 87.01
N GLY A 91 -16.99 -18.26 87.03
CA GLY A 91 -16.03 -18.76 86.03
C GLY A 91 -16.63 -18.94 84.63
N PHE A 92 -17.90 -19.39 84.55
CA PHE A 92 -18.63 -19.52 83.29
C PHE A 92 -18.95 -18.17 82.65
N ALA A 93 -19.26 -17.15 83.45
CA ALA A 93 -19.49 -15.79 82.97
C ALA A 93 -18.26 -15.20 82.25
N VAL A 94 -17.05 -15.45 82.76
CA VAL A 94 -15.81 -14.98 82.11
C VAL A 94 -15.60 -15.68 80.77
N VAL A 95 -15.83 -16.99 80.70
CA VAL A 95 -15.71 -17.75 79.45
C VAL A 95 -16.76 -17.30 78.43
N ALA A 96 -18.00 -17.08 78.86
CA ALA A 96 -19.07 -16.62 78.00
C ALA A 96 -18.77 -15.23 77.39
N GLU A 97 -18.22 -14.29 78.18
CA GLU A 97 -17.83 -12.98 77.66
C GLU A 97 -16.66 -13.05 76.67
N GLU A 98 -15.68 -13.93 76.90
CA GLU A 98 -14.57 -14.12 75.95
C GLU A 98 -15.06 -14.75 74.63
N VAL A 99 -15.97 -15.72 74.69
CA VAL A 99 -16.60 -16.30 73.49
C VAL A 99 -17.43 -15.26 72.74
N ARG A 100 -18.17 -14.40 73.46
CA ARG A 100 -18.94 -13.28 72.87
C ARG A 100 -18.02 -12.34 72.10
N LYS A 101 -16.90 -11.95 72.71
CA LYS A 101 -15.89 -11.08 72.10
C LYS A 101 -15.25 -11.71 70.86
N LEU A 102 -14.92 -13.00 70.90
CA LEU A 102 -14.40 -13.74 69.73
C LEU A 102 -15.43 -13.80 68.60
N ALA A 103 -16.71 -13.98 68.92
CA ALA A 103 -17.80 -13.98 67.95
C ALA A 103 -17.98 -12.60 67.29
N GLU A 104 -17.93 -11.51 68.06
CA GLU A 104 -17.95 -10.14 67.53
C GLU A 104 -16.73 -9.86 66.62
N GLN A 105 -15.52 -10.27 67.05
CA GLN A 105 -14.30 -10.15 66.23
C GLN A 105 -14.41 -10.95 64.93
N SER A 106 -14.94 -12.17 64.97
CA SER A 106 -15.17 -13.00 63.80
C SER A 106 -16.17 -12.36 62.84
N SER A 107 -17.26 -11.79 63.35
CA SER A 107 -18.23 -11.05 62.52
C SER A 107 -17.61 -9.84 61.85
N HIS A 108 -16.76 -9.08 62.57
CA HIS A 108 -16.07 -7.93 62.00
C HIS A 108 -15.09 -8.34 60.89
N ALA A 109 -14.26 -9.34 61.13
CA ALA A 109 -13.32 -9.86 60.13
C ALA A 109 -14.05 -10.39 58.88
N THR A 110 -15.19 -11.05 59.06
CA THR A 110 -16.03 -11.56 57.97
C THR A 110 -16.60 -10.42 57.13
N ARG A 111 -17.01 -9.31 57.76
CA ARG A 111 -17.47 -8.10 57.06
C ARG A 111 -16.33 -7.43 56.27
N ASP A 112 -15.12 -7.38 56.82
CA ASP A 112 -13.97 -6.83 56.11
C ASP A 112 -13.60 -7.68 54.88
N ILE A 113 -13.64 -9.02 55.01
CA ILE A 113 -13.44 -9.92 53.86
C ILE A 113 -14.54 -9.75 52.82
N ALA A 114 -15.81 -9.58 53.24
CA ALA A 114 -16.92 -9.33 52.31
C ALA A 114 -16.68 -8.08 51.45
N ASN A 115 -16.15 -7.01 52.05
CA ASN A 115 -15.79 -5.78 51.33
C ASN A 115 -14.67 -6.03 50.31
N ILE A 116 -13.63 -6.79 50.69
CA ILE A 116 -12.52 -7.15 49.77
C ILE A 116 -13.06 -7.94 48.58
N ILE A 117 -13.91 -8.94 48.81
CA ILE A 117 -14.50 -9.77 47.75
C ILE A 117 -15.41 -8.94 46.84
N SER A 118 -16.18 -8.00 47.40
CA SER A 118 -17.00 -7.08 46.60
C SER A 118 -16.14 -6.19 45.70
N ASN A 119 -15.04 -5.66 46.23
CA ASN A 119 -14.10 -4.86 45.44
C ASN A 119 -13.44 -5.71 44.33
N MET A 120 -13.03 -6.94 44.64
CA MET A 120 -12.52 -7.88 43.63
C MET A 120 -13.54 -8.13 42.52
N GLY A 121 -14.82 -8.29 42.84
CA GLY A 121 -15.87 -8.45 41.83
C GLY A 121 -15.99 -7.24 40.89
N SER A 122 -15.85 -6.02 41.42
CA SER A 122 -15.80 -4.80 40.61
C SER A 122 -14.59 -4.76 39.68
N GLU A 123 -13.39 -5.07 40.19
CA GLU A 123 -12.15 -5.12 39.40
C GLU A 123 -12.22 -6.18 38.29
N ILE A 124 -12.80 -7.36 38.57
CA ILE A 124 -13.03 -8.40 37.57
C ILE A 124 -13.96 -7.89 36.45
N THR A 125 -15.02 -7.16 36.80
CA THR A 125 -15.95 -6.59 35.82
C THR A 125 -15.26 -5.57 34.90
N ILE A 126 -14.39 -4.72 35.47
CA ILE A 126 -13.59 -3.75 34.71
C ILE A 126 -12.60 -4.47 33.77
N ALA A 127 -11.97 -5.55 34.24
CA ALA A 127 -11.05 -6.35 33.44
C ALA A 127 -11.76 -6.99 32.22
N VAL A 128 -12.95 -7.57 32.41
CA VAL A 128 -13.77 -8.13 31.33
C VAL A 128 -14.12 -7.05 30.29
N ALA A 129 -14.64 -5.91 30.74
CA ALA A 129 -15.00 -4.81 29.84
C ALA A 129 -13.79 -4.29 29.05
N SER A 130 -12.61 -4.28 29.67
CA SER A 130 -11.35 -3.88 29.01
C SER A 130 -10.91 -4.90 27.96
N ALA A 131 -11.04 -6.20 28.24
CA ALA A 131 -10.75 -7.27 27.29
C ALA A 131 -11.70 -7.22 26.07
N ASP A 132 -12.99 -7.00 26.29
CA ASP A 132 -13.98 -6.86 25.22
C ASP A 132 -13.69 -5.64 24.33
N LYS A 133 -13.34 -4.50 24.94
CA LYS A 133 -12.93 -3.31 24.21
C LYS A 133 -11.66 -3.58 23.38
N ALA A 134 -10.68 -4.27 23.95
CA ALA A 134 -9.45 -4.63 23.24
C ALA A 134 -9.75 -5.53 22.03
N ARG A 135 -10.65 -6.52 22.16
CA ARG A 135 -11.09 -7.35 21.03
C ARG A 135 -11.75 -6.56 19.91
N LEU A 136 -12.59 -5.58 20.25
CA LEU A 136 -13.18 -4.68 19.25
C LEU A 136 -12.13 -3.87 18.48
N GLU A 137 -11.11 -3.37 19.17
CA GLU A 137 -10.01 -2.64 18.53
C GLU A 137 -9.14 -3.56 17.66
N VAL A 138 -8.87 -4.79 18.09
CA VAL A 138 -8.18 -5.81 17.27
C VAL A 138 -8.98 -6.13 15.99
N ALA A 139 -10.31 -6.25 16.10
CA ALA A 139 -11.18 -6.49 14.94
C ALA A 139 -11.12 -5.33 13.93
N LYS A 140 -11.14 -4.07 14.41
CA LYS A 140 -10.94 -2.89 13.54
C LYS A 140 -9.54 -2.86 12.93
N GLY A 141 -8.52 -3.24 13.70
CA GLY A 141 -7.14 -3.36 13.22
C GLY A 141 -7.00 -4.38 12.10
N LYS A 142 -7.72 -5.51 12.18
CA LYS A 142 -7.79 -6.52 11.13
C LYS A 142 -8.40 -5.96 9.84
N ASP A 143 -9.51 -5.25 9.94
CA ASP A 143 -10.16 -4.61 8.78
C ASP A 143 -9.25 -3.56 8.11
N THR A 144 -8.60 -2.72 8.91
CA THR A 144 -7.65 -1.72 8.41
C THR A 144 -6.45 -2.37 7.72
N THR A 145 -5.95 -3.48 8.26
CA THR A 145 -4.85 -4.25 7.68
C THR A 145 -5.24 -4.85 6.33
N LEU A 146 -6.45 -5.38 6.20
CA LEU A 146 -6.99 -5.89 4.93
C LEU A 146 -7.09 -4.81 3.86
N HIS A 147 -7.62 -3.62 4.21
CA HIS A 147 -7.67 -2.49 3.28
C HIS A 147 -6.27 -2.04 2.84
N THR A 148 -5.30 -2.06 3.75
CA THR A 148 -3.91 -1.70 3.43
C THR A 148 -3.25 -2.75 2.51
N GLN A 149 -3.52 -4.04 2.72
CA GLN A 149 -3.07 -5.11 1.81
C GLN A 149 -3.64 -4.93 0.40
N GLN A 150 -4.93 -4.58 0.27
CA GLN A 150 -5.54 -4.27 -1.02
C GLN A 150 -4.89 -3.04 -1.68
N GLY A 151 -4.57 -2.01 -0.89
CA GLY A 151 -3.85 -0.83 -1.36
C GLY A 151 -2.47 -1.18 -1.95
N PHE A 152 -1.66 -1.97 -1.25
CA PHE A 152 -0.38 -2.43 -1.76
C PHE A 152 -0.51 -3.28 -3.03
N LYS A 153 -1.50 -4.16 -3.10
CA LYS A 153 -1.77 -4.94 -4.32
C LYS A 153 -2.07 -4.03 -5.52
N ALA A 154 -2.91 -3.02 -5.33
CA ALA A 154 -3.22 -2.05 -6.38
C ALA A 154 -2.00 -1.23 -6.80
N ILE A 155 -1.10 -0.89 -5.86
CA ILE A 155 0.18 -0.22 -6.17
C ILE A 155 1.04 -1.11 -7.07
N ILE A 156 1.18 -2.40 -6.75
CA ILE A 156 1.96 -3.34 -7.56
C ILE A 156 1.39 -3.43 -8.98
N GLU A 157 0.07 -3.59 -9.14
CA GLU A 157 -0.59 -3.64 -10.46
C GLU A 157 -0.37 -2.35 -11.28
N LYS A 158 -0.40 -1.19 -10.61
CA LYS A 158 -0.09 0.11 -11.23
C LYS A 158 1.36 0.18 -11.70
N LEU A 159 2.31 -0.30 -10.89
CA LEU A 159 3.73 -0.30 -11.23
C LEU A 159 4.05 -1.26 -12.39
N ASP A 160 3.40 -2.41 -12.46
CA ASP A 160 3.48 -3.32 -13.62
C ASP A 160 3.00 -2.63 -14.90
N SER A 161 1.92 -1.86 -14.82
CA SER A 161 1.41 -1.07 -15.95
C SER A 161 2.41 0.02 -16.38
N VAL A 162 3.07 0.68 -15.43
CA VAL A 162 4.14 1.65 -15.72
C VAL A 162 5.31 0.98 -16.43
N LYS A 163 5.76 -0.19 -15.96
CA LYS A 163 6.83 -0.98 -16.58
C LYS A 163 6.49 -1.37 -18.02
N ALA A 164 5.25 -1.81 -18.27
CA ALA A 164 4.77 -2.11 -19.62
C ALA A 164 4.78 -0.86 -20.52
N GLY A 165 4.30 0.28 -20.02
CA GLY A 165 4.31 1.55 -20.76
C GLY A 165 5.71 2.02 -21.13
N ILE A 166 6.69 1.88 -20.23
CA ILE A 166 8.10 2.21 -20.51
C ILE A 166 8.66 1.32 -21.61
N SER A 167 8.34 0.02 -21.59
CA SER A 167 8.78 -0.92 -22.63
C SER A 167 8.23 -0.52 -24.02
N GLN A 168 6.95 -0.12 -24.08
CA GLN A 168 6.34 0.38 -25.31
C GLN A 168 6.99 1.67 -25.81
N ILE A 169 7.29 2.62 -24.91
CA ILE A 169 7.99 3.85 -25.26
C ILE A 169 9.39 3.54 -25.81
N ALA A 170 10.13 2.62 -25.19
CA ALA A 170 11.44 2.21 -25.67
C ALA A 170 11.39 1.59 -27.08
N ALA A 171 10.36 0.77 -27.35
CA ALA A 171 10.13 0.21 -28.68
C ALA A 171 9.80 1.30 -29.72
N ALA A 172 8.93 2.26 -29.38
CA ALA A 172 8.59 3.38 -30.24
C ALA A 172 9.81 4.25 -30.58
N ILE A 173 10.65 4.55 -29.59
CA ILE A 173 11.89 5.31 -29.80
C ILE A 173 12.83 4.59 -30.76
N ASN A 174 13.02 3.27 -30.60
CA ASN A 174 13.84 2.48 -31.53
C ASN A 174 13.29 2.52 -32.96
N GLN A 175 11.97 2.47 -33.12
CA GLN A 175 11.33 2.59 -34.44
C GLN A 175 11.54 3.99 -35.04
N THR A 176 11.38 5.04 -34.25
CA THR A 176 11.66 6.41 -34.68
C THR A 176 13.11 6.58 -35.10
N ALA A 177 14.08 6.03 -34.35
CA ALA A 177 15.50 6.10 -34.71
C ALA A 177 15.78 5.47 -36.09
N LYS A 178 15.21 4.28 -36.36
CA LYS A 178 15.31 3.61 -37.67
C LYS A 178 14.67 4.44 -38.79
N GLY A 179 13.51 5.04 -38.51
CA GLY A 179 12.81 5.92 -39.45
C GLY A 179 13.64 7.15 -39.79
N THR A 180 14.22 7.80 -38.79
CA THR A 180 15.12 8.96 -38.98
C THR A 180 16.35 8.58 -39.82
N GLN A 181 16.95 7.42 -39.58
CA GLN A 181 18.10 6.95 -40.36
C GLN A 181 17.74 6.70 -41.83
N SER A 182 16.54 6.16 -42.09
CA SER A 182 16.02 5.97 -43.45
C SER A 182 15.75 7.32 -44.14
N MET A 183 15.25 8.31 -43.39
CA MET A 183 15.03 9.67 -43.90
C MET A 183 16.35 10.36 -44.27
N VAL A 184 17.40 10.22 -43.47
CA VAL A 184 18.73 10.74 -43.78
C VAL A 184 19.25 10.15 -45.10
N ALA A 185 19.16 8.83 -45.28
CA ALA A 185 19.55 8.17 -46.54
C ALA A 185 18.70 8.64 -47.75
N GLY A 186 17.42 8.94 -47.52
CA GLY A 186 16.54 9.54 -48.54
C GLY A 186 16.99 10.95 -48.95
N ILE A 187 17.36 11.78 -47.97
CA ILE A 187 17.88 13.13 -48.22
C ILE A 187 19.20 13.09 -48.98
N GLU A 188 20.10 12.15 -48.65
CA GLU A 188 21.36 11.97 -49.38
C GLU A 188 21.13 11.60 -50.85
N ASN A 189 20.18 10.69 -51.13
CA ASN A 189 19.79 10.35 -52.50
C ASN A 189 19.20 11.55 -53.25
N ILE A 190 18.31 12.33 -52.62
CA ILE A 190 17.74 13.53 -53.23
C ILE A 190 18.85 14.53 -53.57
N SER A 191 19.82 14.72 -52.67
CA SER A 191 20.99 15.59 -52.90
C SER A 191 21.79 15.13 -54.13
N ALA A 192 22.07 13.83 -54.23
CA ALA A 192 22.78 13.26 -55.39
C ALA A 192 22.02 13.46 -56.71
N VAL A 193 20.70 13.23 -56.72
CA VAL A 193 19.85 13.45 -57.89
C VAL A 193 19.80 14.94 -58.28
N ALA A 194 19.74 15.85 -57.31
CA ALA A 194 19.76 17.29 -57.56
C ALA A 194 21.10 17.75 -58.17
N GLN A 195 22.22 17.21 -57.69
CA GLN A 195 23.54 17.47 -58.27
C GLN A 195 23.63 16.96 -59.72
N GLN A 196 23.18 15.74 -59.98
CA GLN A 196 23.15 15.18 -61.34
C GLN A 196 22.23 15.98 -62.27
N SER A 197 21.06 16.40 -61.79
CA SER A 197 20.13 17.23 -62.56
C SER A 197 20.74 18.58 -62.93
N THR A 198 21.50 19.18 -62.01
CA THR A 198 22.24 20.43 -62.25
C THR A 198 23.31 20.24 -63.33
N ALA A 199 24.11 19.16 -63.26
CA ALA A 199 25.12 18.85 -64.27
C ALA A 199 24.50 18.59 -65.66
N ASN A 200 23.37 17.89 -65.71
CA ASN A 200 22.61 17.66 -66.94
C ASN A 200 22.09 18.98 -67.53
N ALA A 201 21.53 19.87 -66.69
CA ALA A 201 21.06 21.18 -67.14
C ALA A 201 22.19 22.03 -67.73
N GLN A 202 23.39 21.99 -67.13
CA GLN A 202 24.59 22.64 -67.68
C GLN A 202 24.99 22.06 -69.05
N THR A 203 24.95 20.74 -69.19
CA THR A 203 25.27 20.05 -70.44
C THR A 203 24.29 20.40 -71.56
N VAL A 204 22.99 20.46 -71.22
CA VAL A 204 21.92 20.88 -72.15
C VAL A 204 22.10 22.34 -72.56
N ALA A 205 22.44 23.23 -71.62
CA ALA A 205 22.71 24.63 -71.92
C ALA A 205 23.88 24.78 -72.91
N ALA A 206 25.01 24.11 -72.64
CA ALA A 206 26.17 24.11 -73.54
C ALA A 206 25.83 23.56 -74.94
N SER A 207 25.08 22.45 -75.01
CA SER A 207 24.64 21.89 -76.29
C SER A 207 23.71 22.84 -77.04
N SER A 208 22.86 23.59 -76.33
CA SER A 208 21.97 24.58 -76.92
C SER A 208 22.76 25.78 -77.47
N GLU A 209 23.86 26.18 -76.83
CA GLU A 209 24.78 27.21 -77.33
C GLU A 209 25.49 26.75 -78.61
N GLU A 210 26.04 25.52 -78.64
CA GLU A 210 26.64 24.94 -79.85
C GLU A 210 25.64 24.80 -81.01
N GLN A 211 24.41 24.37 -80.70
CA GLN A 211 23.34 24.27 -81.68
C GLN A 211 22.98 25.65 -82.25
N THR A 212 22.95 26.69 -81.41
CA THR A 212 22.71 28.07 -81.85
C THR A 212 23.83 28.56 -82.77
N ALA A 213 25.09 28.28 -82.43
CA ALA A 213 26.24 28.61 -83.28
C ALA A 213 26.17 27.88 -84.65
N SER A 214 25.86 26.59 -84.64
CA SER A 214 25.68 25.79 -85.87
C SER A 214 24.55 26.34 -86.74
N MET A 215 23.44 26.78 -86.13
CA MET A 215 22.34 27.44 -86.85
C MET A 215 22.76 28.76 -87.49
N HIS A 216 23.65 29.53 -86.87
CA HIS A 216 24.23 30.72 -87.49
C HIS A 216 25.07 30.37 -88.72
N GLU A 217 25.90 29.33 -88.65
CA GLU A 217 26.67 28.86 -89.82
C GLU A 217 25.76 28.34 -90.94
N ILE A 218 24.73 27.56 -90.62
CA ILE A 218 23.75 27.08 -91.60
C ILE A 218 23.08 28.26 -92.30
N ASN A 219 22.65 29.28 -91.54
CA ASN A 219 22.05 30.49 -92.12
C ASN A 219 23.04 31.23 -93.04
N ALA A 220 24.30 31.39 -92.63
CA ALA A 220 25.32 32.03 -93.45
C ALA A 220 25.61 31.25 -94.75
N ASN A 221 25.65 29.92 -94.65
CA ASN A 221 25.83 29.03 -95.80
C ASN A 221 24.61 29.07 -96.74
N ALA A 222 23.40 29.10 -96.20
CA ALA A 222 22.17 29.23 -96.99
C ALA A 222 22.13 30.58 -97.74
N ASP A 223 22.54 31.68 -97.10
CA ASP A 223 22.66 33.00 -97.75
C ASP A 223 23.72 32.99 -98.87
N THR A 224 24.86 32.35 -98.63
CA THR A 224 25.92 32.18 -99.64
C THR A 224 25.46 31.32 -100.82
N LEU A 225 24.73 30.24 -100.56
CA LEU A 225 24.13 29.39 -101.58
C LEU A 225 23.08 30.14 -102.40
N ALA A 226 22.22 30.93 -101.74
CA ALA A 226 21.24 31.78 -102.42
C ALA A 226 21.93 32.80 -103.34
N LYS A 227 22.97 33.48 -102.86
CA LYS A 227 23.80 34.39 -103.68
C LYS A 227 24.41 33.68 -104.88
N SER A 228 24.94 32.47 -104.68
CA SER A 228 25.54 31.66 -105.75
C SER A 228 24.51 31.21 -106.78
N ALA A 229 23.31 30.83 -106.34
CA ALA A 229 22.20 30.46 -107.22
C ALA A 229 21.73 31.66 -108.08
N VAL A 230 21.66 32.86 -107.50
CA VAL A 230 21.37 34.11 -108.24
C VAL A 230 22.46 34.38 -109.28
N ALA A 231 23.74 34.30 -108.90
CA ALA A 231 24.85 34.51 -109.83
C ALA A 231 24.84 33.50 -110.99
N LEU A 232 24.59 32.22 -110.71
CA LEU A 232 24.43 31.18 -111.74
C LEU A 232 23.23 31.47 -112.65
N HIS A 233 22.08 31.87 -112.09
CA HIS A 233 20.91 32.24 -112.85
C HIS A 233 21.20 33.41 -113.82
N ASP A 234 21.92 34.42 -113.36
CA ASP A 234 22.33 35.57 -114.17
C ASP A 234 23.31 35.17 -115.29
N ILE A 235 24.25 34.25 -115.03
CA ILE A 235 25.13 33.70 -116.06
C ILE A 235 24.32 32.95 -117.12
N VAL A 236 23.38 32.08 -116.71
CA VAL A 236 22.53 31.32 -117.64
C VAL A 236 21.65 32.26 -118.49
N ARG A 237 21.14 33.37 -117.93
CA ARG A 237 20.40 34.39 -118.69
C ARG A 237 21.22 35.00 -119.83
N LYS A 238 22.55 35.13 -119.68
CA LYS A 238 23.43 35.64 -120.76
C LYS A 238 23.59 34.67 -121.93
N PHE A 239 23.34 33.36 -121.71
CA PHE A 239 23.45 32.32 -122.73
C PHE A 239 22.10 31.88 -123.32
N LYS A 240 20.98 32.42 -122.82
CA LYS A 240 19.66 32.28 -123.46
C LYS A 240 19.54 33.33 -124.57
N ILE A 241 19.73 32.89 -125.82
CA ILE A 241 19.42 33.63 -127.05
C ILE A 241 17.90 33.63 -127.25
#